data_AF-A0A9D1T0Y6-F1
#
_entry.id   AF-A0A9D1T0Y6-F1
#
_cell.length_a   1.000
_cell.length_b   1.000
_cell.length_c   1.000
_cell.angle_alpha   90.00
_cell.angle_beta   90.00
_cell.angle_gamma   90.00
#
_symmetry.space_group_name_H-M   'P 1'
#
loop_
_entity.id
_entity.type
_entity.pdbx_description
1 polymer ?
#
loop_
_entity_poly.entity_id
_entity_poly.type
_entity_poly.pdbx_seq_one_letter_code
_entity_poly.pdbx_strand_id
1 'polypeptide(L)' 'KKKLSYKETREHEAIPQKIDALEAEQKALAEKLNDPDFCRDPAAAKAAAARLDAIEEELMRTLERWEALEARK' A
#
# COMPACT_ATOMS: atom_id res chain seq x y z
N LYS A 1 -8.99 -2.71 -27.68
CA LYS A 1 -8.32 -2.19 -26.46
C LYS A 1 -7.36 -1.07 -26.87
N LYS A 2 -7.36 0.08 -26.17
CA LYS A 2 -6.34 1.13 -26.40
C LYS A 2 -5.06 0.74 -25.67
N LYS A 3 -3.94 0.67 -26.39
CA LYS A 3 -2.60 0.45 -25.82
C LYS A 3 -2.29 1.50 -24.76
N LEU A 4 -1.44 1.14 -23.79
CA LEU A 4 -0.94 2.06 -22.77
C LEU A 4 -0.17 3.23 -23.42
N SER A 5 -0.35 4.42 -22.87
CA SER A 5 0.52 5.57 -23.15
C SER A 5 1.85 5.44 -22.41
N TYR A 6 2.87 6.20 -22.82
CA TYR A 6 4.18 6.21 -22.14
C TYR A 6 4.08 6.47 -20.63
N LYS A 7 3.19 7.39 -20.21
CA LYS A 7 2.95 7.68 -18.79
C LYS A 7 2.36 6.48 -18.06
N GLU A 8 1.40 5.80 -18.68
CA GLU A 8 0.75 4.62 -18.13
C GLU A 8 1.68 3.39 -18.09
N THR A 9 2.60 3.25 -19.06
CA THR A 9 3.64 2.22 -19.01
C THR A 9 4.57 2.43 -17.81
N ARG A 10 5.04 3.65 -17.59
CA ARG A 10 5.88 3.96 -16.42
C ARG A 10 5.15 3.79 -15.10
N GLU A 11 3.88 4.16 -15.07
CA GLU A 11 3.02 3.92 -13.90
C GLU A 11 2.88 2.42 -13.64
N HIS A 12 2.58 1.64 -14.66
CA HIS A 12 2.46 0.18 -14.58
C HIS A 12 3.75 -0.47 -14.03
N GLU A 13 4.92 -0.03 -14.48
CA GLU A 13 6.22 -0.51 -13.99
C GLU A 13 6.50 -0.10 -12.53
N ALA A 14 5.94 1.00 -12.06
CA ALA A 14 6.15 1.50 -10.70
C ALA A 14 5.17 0.89 -9.67
N ILE A 15 4.00 0.40 -10.11
CA ILE A 15 2.99 -0.14 -9.20
C ILE A 15 3.50 -1.32 -8.36
N PRO A 16 4.20 -2.34 -8.92
CA PRO A 16 4.73 -3.44 -8.10
C PRO A 16 5.60 -2.94 -6.94
N GLN A 17 6.50 -1.99 -7.21
CA GLN A 17 7.36 -1.41 -6.16
C GLN A 17 6.56 -0.64 -5.10
N LYS A 18 5.47 0.02 -5.50
CA LYS A 18 4.56 0.69 -4.58
C LYS A 18 3.83 -0.32 -3.68
N ILE A 19 3.37 -1.44 -4.24
CA ILE A 19 2.72 -2.51 -3.49
C ILE A 19 3.70 -3.08 -2.45
N ASP A 20 4.92 -3.45 -2.88
CA ASP A 20 5.95 -3.99 -1.99
C ASP A 20 6.26 -3.05 -0.82
N ALA A 21 6.33 -1.75 -1.09
CA ALA A 21 6.57 -0.74 -0.05
C ALA A 21 5.41 -0.62 0.93
N LEU A 22 4.17 -0.64 0.45
CA LEU A 22 2.96 -0.59 1.28
C LEU A 22 2.84 -1.85 2.15
N GLU A 23 3.08 -3.03 1.59
CA GLU A 23 3.06 -4.30 2.33
C GLU A 23 4.16 -4.38 3.40
N ALA A 24 5.37 -3.90 3.09
CA ALA A 24 6.46 -3.82 4.05
C ALA A 24 6.12 -2.87 5.21
N GLU A 25 5.52 -1.72 4.92
CA GLU A 25 5.07 -0.78 5.95
C GLU A 25 3.94 -1.38 6.79
N GLN A 26 2.96 -2.04 6.15
CA GLN A 26 1.86 -2.72 6.84
C GLN A 26 2.39 -3.76 7.84
N LYS A 27 3.31 -4.61 7.39
CA LYS A 27 3.94 -5.63 8.23
C LYS A 27 4.68 -4.99 9.42
N ALA A 28 5.49 -3.97 9.17
CA ALA A 28 6.24 -3.30 10.23
C ALA A 28 5.33 -2.63 11.28
N LEU A 29 4.19 -2.06 10.86
CA LEU A 29 3.22 -1.47 11.78
C LEU A 29 2.46 -2.52 12.58
N ALA A 30 2.08 -3.63 11.95
CA ALA A 30 1.45 -4.76 12.63
C ALA A 30 2.39 -5.38 13.69
N GLU A 31 3.69 -5.52 13.37
CA GLU A 31 4.71 -5.95 14.33
C GLU A 31 4.83 -4.99 15.52
N LYS A 32 4.82 -3.66 15.27
CA LYS A 32 4.82 -2.65 16.34
C LYS A 32 3.59 -2.73 17.24
N LEU A 33 2.41 -2.96 16.67
CA LEU A 33 1.18 -3.10 17.47
C LEU A 33 1.14 -4.38 18.32
N ASN A 34 1.96 -5.38 17.97
CA ASN A 34 2.15 -6.56 18.81
C ASN A 34 3.20 -6.35 19.92
N ASP A 35 3.96 -5.26 19.89
CA ASP A 35 4.92 -4.90 20.93
C ASP A 35 4.21 -4.24 22.13
N PRO A 36 4.20 -4.88 23.32
CA PRO A 36 3.56 -4.32 24.51
C PRO A 36 4.14 -2.97 24.94
N ASP A 37 5.42 -2.70 24.71
CA ASP A 37 6.05 -1.44 25.08
C ASP A 37 5.62 -0.31 24.13
N PHE A 38 5.46 -0.59 22.84
CA PHE A 38 4.89 0.37 21.89
C PHE A 38 3.43 0.70 22.23
N CYS A 39 2.64 -0.31 22.59
CA CYS A 39 1.24 -0.15 22.97
C CYS A 39 1.00 0.58 24.29
N ARG A 40 2.05 0.89 25.07
CA ARG A 40 1.94 1.76 26.25
C ARG A 40 1.71 3.23 25.89
N ASP A 41 1.99 3.63 24.65
CA ASP A 41 1.62 4.94 24.12
C ASP A 41 0.33 4.80 23.29
N PRO A 42 -0.85 5.16 23.84
CA PRO A 42 -2.12 5.01 23.14
C PRO A 42 -2.23 5.90 21.90
N ALA A 43 -1.52 7.03 21.86
CA ALA A 43 -1.53 7.93 20.72
C ALA A 43 -0.72 7.33 19.57
N ALA A 44 0.46 6.76 19.86
CA ALA A 44 1.27 6.06 18.88
C ALA A 44 0.56 4.80 18.35
N ALA A 45 -0.04 3.99 19.22
CA ALA A 45 -0.81 2.81 18.83
C ALA A 45 -2.00 3.18 17.94
N LYS A 46 -2.76 4.23 18.30
CA LYS A 46 -3.88 4.70 17.48
C LYS A 46 -3.42 5.21 16.12
N ALA A 47 -2.30 5.93 16.05
CA ALA A 47 -1.73 6.41 14.80
C ALA A 47 -1.27 5.25 13.90
N ALA A 48 -0.64 4.22 14.47
CA ALA A 48 -0.23 3.02 13.75
C ALA A 48 -1.43 2.24 13.20
N ALA A 49 -2.50 2.08 13.99
CA ALA A 49 -3.74 1.46 13.54
C ALA A 49 -4.40 2.26 12.40
N ALA A 50 -4.52 3.58 12.54
CA ALA A 50 -5.07 4.43 11.47
C ALA A 50 -4.22 4.38 10.19
N ARG A 51 -2.89 4.24 10.32
CA ARG A 51 -2.02 4.07 9.16
C ARG A 51 -2.21 2.71 8.49
N LEU A 52 -2.42 1.64 9.25
CA LEU A 52 -2.75 0.32 8.69
C LEU A 52 -4.02 0.38 7.86
N ASP A 53 -5.10 0.98 8.38
CA ASP A 53 -6.36 1.14 7.65
C ASP A 53 -6.15 1.93 6.34
N ALA A 54 -5.35 3.00 6.39
CA ALA A 54 -5.02 3.78 5.20
C ALA A 54 -4.21 2.98 4.17
N ILE A 55 -3.26 2.14 4.61
CA ILE A 55 -2.48 1.26 3.72
C ILE A 55 -3.40 0.25 3.03
N GLU A 56 -4.38 -0.31 3.72
CA GLU A 56 -5.34 -1.24 3.12
C GLU A 56 -6.15 -0.57 1.99
N GLU A 57 -6.65 0.65 2.21
CA GLU A 57 -7.31 1.43 1.16
C GLU A 57 -6.38 1.76 -0.02
N GLU A 58 -5.13 2.13 0.27
CA GLU A 58 -4.13 2.46 -0.75
C GLU A 58 -3.72 1.25 -1.58
N LEU A 59 -3.58 0.08 -0.96
CA LEU A 59 -3.30 -1.18 -1.64
C LEU A 59 -4.44 -1.55 -2.58
N MET A 60 -5.69 -1.49 -2.11
CA MET A 60 -6.87 -1.77 -2.93
C MET A 60 -6.89 -0.88 -4.19
N ARG A 61 -6.76 0.44 -4.03
CA ARG A 61 -6.73 1.38 -5.16
C ARG A 61 -5.55 1.14 -6.10
N THR A 62 -4.39 0.76 -5.55
CA THR A 62 -3.18 0.51 -6.33
C THR A 62 -3.33 -0.77 -7.17
N LEU A 63 -3.93 -1.82 -6.60
CA LEU A 63 -4.25 -3.07 -7.28
C LEU A 63 -5.31 -2.86 -8.37
N GLU A 64 -6.41 -2.14 -8.08
CA GLU A 64 -7.43 -1.79 -9.09
C GLU A 64 -6.81 -1.03 -10.28
N ARG A 65 -5.88 -0.11 -9.99
CA ARG A 65 -5.17 0.63 -11.04
C ARG A 65 -4.27 -0.30 -11.85
N TRP A 66 -3.57 -1.21 -11.20
CA TRP A 66 -2.71 -2.19 -11.85
C TRP A 66 -3.49 -3.08 -12.81
N GLU A 67 -4.60 -3.66 -12.34
CA GLU A 67 -5.49 -4.49 -13.15
C GLU A 67 -6.05 -3.73 -14.36
N ALA A 68 -6.44 -2.46 -14.18
CA ALA A 68 -6.93 -1.63 -15.27
C ALA A 68 -5.85 -1.35 -16.33
N LEU A 69 -4.59 -1.24 -15.93
CA LEU A 69 -3.45 -1.07 -16.83
C LEU A 69 -3.09 -2.40 -17.53
N GLU A 70 -3.01 -3.51 -16.80
CA GLU A 70 -2.76 -4.85 -17.35
C GLU A 70 -3.84 -5.25 -18.37
N ALA A 71 -5.11 -4.91 -18.13
CA ALA A 71 -6.18 -5.15 -19.10
C ALA A 71 -5.99 -4.44 -20.45
N ARG A 72 -5.14 -3.41 -20.52
CA ARG A 72 -4.89 -2.55 -21.69
C ARG A 72 -3.47 -2.67 -22.27
N LYS A 73 -2.58 -3.36 -21.58
CA LYS A 73 -1.24 -3.73 -22.05
C LYS A 73 -1.35 -4.56 -23.33
#